data_AF-A0A7C5G6C2-F1
#
_entry.id   AF-A0A7C5G6C2-F1
#
_cell.length_a   1.000
_cell.length_b   1.000
_cell.length_c   1.000
_cell.angle_alpha   90.00
_cell.angle_beta   90.00
_cell.angle_gamma   90.00
#
_symmetry.space_group_name_H-M   'P 1'
#
loop_
_entity.id
_entity.type
_entity.pdbx_description
1 polymer ?
#
loop_
_entity_poly.entity_id
_entity_poly.type
_entity_poly.pdbx_seq_one_letter_code
_entity_poly.pdbx_strand_id
1 'polypeptide(L)' 'CRGRDGWLRLCRRYRFEFSVHAVDRHQGDVVIEGHRVVSIRLEHPEGPVLIGRDSMQ' A
#
# COMPACT_ATOMS: atom_id res chain seq x y z
N CYS A 1 -0.43 13.49 -3.43
CA CYS A 1 0.97 12.99 -3.53
C CYS A 1 1.64 13.72 -4.68
N ARG A 2 2.93 14.06 -4.54
CA ARG A 2 3.68 14.70 -5.63
C ARG A 2 4.36 13.60 -6.44
N GLY A 3 4.03 13.51 -7.73
CA GLY A 3 4.68 12.60 -8.64
C GLY A 3 6.16 12.93 -8.83
N ARG A 4 6.95 11.97 -9.33
CA ARG A 4 8.37 12.17 -9.66
C ARG A 4 8.64 13.30 -10.68
N ASP A 5 7.65 13.59 -11.50
CA ASP A 5 7.62 14.69 -12.46
C ASP A 5 7.26 16.03 -11.80
N GLY A 6 7.14 16.08 -10.48
CA GLY A 6 6.85 17.28 -9.71
C GLY A 6 5.37 17.67 -9.69
N TRP A 7 4.52 16.99 -10.45
CA TRP A 7 3.09 17.28 -10.56
C TRP A 7 2.28 16.65 -9.42
N LEU A 8 1.24 17.35 -8.98
CA LEU A 8 0.31 16.82 -8.00
C LEU A 8 -0.56 15.75 -8.65
N ARG A 9 -0.68 14.61 -7.97
CA ARG A 9 -1.60 13.52 -8.33
C ARG A 9 -2.57 13.25 -7.20
N LEU A 10 -3.80 12.91 -7.60
CA LEU A 10 -4.80 12.35 -6.70
C LEU A 10 -4.19 11.11 -6.04
N CYS A 11 -4.19 11.11 -4.72
CA CYS A 11 -3.59 10.06 -3.92
C CYS A 11 -4.64 9.53 -2.97
N ARG A 12 -4.84 8.22 -3.01
CA ARG A 12 -5.85 7.54 -2.19
C ARG A 12 -5.16 6.43 -1.42
N ARG A 13 -5.34 6.44 -0.10
CA ARG A 13 -4.89 5.37 0.78
C ARG A 13 -6.10 4.60 1.27
N TYR A 14 -6.07 3.30 1.08
CA TYR A 14 -7.12 2.39 1.55
C TYR A 14 -6.51 1.41 2.53
N ARG A 15 -7.20 1.20 3.66
CA ARG A 15 -6.91 0.11 4.59
C ARG A 15 -7.78 -1.07 4.24
N PHE A 16 -7.24 -2.27 4.38
CA PHE A 16 -7.94 -3.51 4.16
C PHE A 16 -7.46 -4.56 5.14
N GLU A 17 -8.20 -5.66 5.21
CA GLU A 17 -7.86 -6.83 5.99
C GLU A 17 -7.67 -8.02 5.07
N PHE A 18 -6.70 -8.88 5.40
CA PHE A 18 -6.42 -10.11 4.66
C PHE A 18 -6.12 -11.26 5.61
N SER A 19 -6.19 -12.48 5.09
CA SER A 19 -5.90 -13.72 5.82
C SER A 19 -4.81 -14.49 5.05
N VAL A 20 -3.88 -15.11 5.78
CA VAL A 20 -2.87 -16.02 5.18
C VAL A 20 -3.32 -17.47 5.32
N HIS A 21 -4.02 -17.79 6.41
CA HIS A 21 -4.48 -19.14 6.73
C HIS A 21 -5.99 -19.23 6.99
N ALA A 22 -6.77 -18.34 6.37
CA ALA A 22 -8.25 -18.24 6.43
C ALA A 22 -8.89 -17.96 7.81
N VAL A 23 -8.23 -18.32 8.91
CA VAL A 23 -8.67 -18.09 10.30
C VAL A 23 -8.08 -16.83 10.93
N ASP A 24 -7.03 -16.28 10.31
CA ASP A 24 -6.32 -15.10 10.78
C ASP A 24 -6.79 -13.83 10.07
N ARG A 25 -6.48 -12.67 10.65
CA ARG A 25 -6.80 -11.38 10.05
C ARG A 25 -5.66 -10.40 10.32
N HIS A 26 -5.07 -9.94 9.23
CA HIS A 26 -3.95 -9.01 9.22
C HIS A 26 -4.35 -7.72 8.54
N GLN A 27 -3.71 -6.63 8.96
CA GLN A 27 -3.94 -5.31 8.36
C GLN A 27 -3.05 -5.13 7.14
N GLY A 28 -3.59 -4.54 6.10
CA GLY A 28 -2.85 -4.06 4.96
C GLY A 28 -3.28 -2.67 4.57
N ASP A 29 -2.41 -1.97 3.85
CA ASP A 29 -2.79 -0.72 3.20
C ASP A 29 -2.23 -0.61 1.79
N VAL A 30 -3.00 0.03 0.92
CA VAL A 30 -2.64 0.28 -0.48
C VAL A 30 -2.70 1.77 -0.77
N VAL A 31 -1.68 2.26 -1.46
CA VAL A 31 -1.62 3.63 -1.95
C VAL A 31 -1.77 3.61 -3.47
N ILE A 32 -2.71 4.43 -3.95
CA ILE A 32 -3.02 4.59 -5.36
C ILE A 32 -2.78 6.05 -5.75
N GLU A 33 -1.91 6.25 -6.75
CA GLU A 33 -1.74 7.54 -7.42
C GLU A 33 -2.49 7.54 -8.76
N GLY A 34 -3.53 8.37 -8.88
CA GLY A 34 -4.42 8.36 -10.05
C GLY A 34 -5.11 7.01 -10.21
N HIS A 35 -4.69 6.22 -11.20
CA HIS A 35 -5.16 4.87 -11.50
C HIS A 35 -4.09 3.79 -11.25
N ARG A 36 -2.93 4.16 -10.69
CA ARG A 36 -1.79 3.27 -10.49
C ARG A 36 -1.62 2.93 -9.02
N VAL A 37 -1.55 1.64 -8.69
CA VAL A 37 -1.08 1.18 -7.38
C VAL A 37 0.43 1.47 -7.29
N VAL A 38 0.83 2.22 -6.27
CA VAL A 38 2.24 2.62 -6.08
C VAL A 38 2.91 1.88 -4.93
N SER A 39 2.15 1.54 -3.89
CA SER A 39 2.61 0.72 -2.77
C SER A 39 1.48 -0.12 -2.18
N ILE A 40 1.83 -1.32 -1.71
CA ILE A 40 1.03 -2.18 -0.86
C ILE A 40 1.90 -2.54 0.33
N ARG A 41 1.40 -2.32 1.54
CA ARG A 41 2.02 -2.74 2.78
C ARG A 41 1.14 -3.81 3.42
N LEU A 42 1.74 -4.91 3.84
CA LEU A 42 1.09 -6.02 4.52
C LEU A 42 1.76 -6.22 5.88
N GLU A 43 1.01 -6.15 6.97
CA GLU A 43 1.48 -6.57 8.30
C GLU A 43 1.46 -8.10 8.38
N HIS A 44 2.33 -8.76 7.61
CA HIS A 44 2.37 -10.23 7.51
C HIS A 44 2.96 -10.85 8.80
N PRO A 45 2.51 -12.05 9.23
CA PRO A 45 2.96 -12.70 10.48
C PRO A 45 4.47 -12.85 10.61
N GLU A 46 5.14 -13.11 9.49
CA GLU A 46 6.59 -13.33 9.44
C GLU A 46 7.40 -12.02 9.34
N GLY A 47 6.70 -10.88 9.30
CA GLY A 47 7.28 -9.55 9.16
C GLY A 47 6.60 -8.73 8.06
N PRO A 48 6.69 -7.39 8.12
CA PRO A 48 6.00 -6.53 7.17
C PRO A 48 6.52 -6.73 5.74
N VAL A 49 5.60 -6.87 4.79
CA VAL A 49 5.90 -6.97 3.35
C VAL A 49 5.53 -5.65 2.68
N LEU A 50 6.47 -5.07 1.95
CA LEU A 50 6.26 -3.89 1.12
C LEU A 50 6.39 -4.26 -0.36
N ILE A 51 5.33 -4.03 -1.13
CA ILE A 51 5.30 -4.25 -2.57
C ILE A 51 5.10 -2.90 -3.25
N GLY A 52 5.99 -2.56 -4.18
CA GLY A 52 5.93 -1.31 -4.92
C GLY A 52 7.08 -0.38 -4.58
N ARG A 53 6.96 0.89 -4.97
CA ARG A 53 8.00 1.87 -4.65
C ARG A 53 7.72 2.40 -3.26
N ASP A 54 8.77 2.46 -2.44
CA ASP A 54 8.68 3.08 -1.13
C ASP A 54 8.17 4.51 -1.34
N SER A 55 6.97 4.78 -0.83
CA SER A 55 6.35 6.10 -0.93
C SER A 55 6.91 6.98 0.17
N MET A 56 8.24 7.01 0.31
CA MET A 56 8.92 7.95 1.17
C MET A 56 9.25 9.18 0.31
N GLN A 57 8.38 10.18 0.42
CA GLN A 57 8.67 11.58 0.11
C GLN A 57 8.21 12.41 1.30
#